data_AF-A0A2S7JY32-F1
#
_entry.id   AF-A0A2S7JY32-F1
#
_cell.length_a   1.000
_cell.length_b   1.000
_cell.length_c   1.000
_cell.angle_alpha   90.00
_cell.angle_beta   90.00
_cell.angle_gamma   90.00
#
_symmetry.space_group_name_H-M   'P 1'
#
loop_
_entity.id
_entity.type
_entity.pdbx_description
1 polymer ?
#
loop_
_entity_poly.entity_id
_entity_poly.type
_entity_poly.pdbx_seq_one_letter_code
_entity_poly.pdbx_strand_id
1 'polypeptide(L)'
;MAVWALGLNHTTAPLDLRGRFTFTVEQMGSTIATLRHTFSPDSEVAILSTCNRTEIYCAGGETQMQQTMAWLAQSGGVSAEDLKDHTYALLEADAARHAFRVASGLDSMVLGEPQILGQMKDAVRAASEAGALGTTLNQLFQRSFAVAKEVRSSTEIGAHSISMAAAAVRLASQLFEDLSETRVLFVGAGEMIELCATHFAAKNPKAIAIANRTLERGEKLATQFSGEVMRLADLPQRLHEFDVVISCTASTLPLIGLGAVERALKQRKHRPMFMVDLAVPRDIEPEVKSLEDVYLYTVDDLSDVVQTGQANRQAAVAQAEAIIDAGVQSFEHWMDQRSNVPLIQQLNAQSEDWRSAELTRARKAIAKGDDVDAVLESLSRGLTQKMLHGAMAELHAGDAESRERARHAIEHFFLRGNR
;
A
#
# COMPACT_ATOMS: atom_id res chain seq x y z
N MET A 1 20.43 4.06 -0.49
CA MET A 1 19.06 4.61 -0.52
C MET A 1 18.31 3.96 0.62
N ALA A 2 17.75 4.74 1.52
CA ALA A 2 16.88 4.27 2.58
C ALA A 2 15.46 4.05 2.05
N VAL A 3 14.73 3.12 2.65
CA VAL A 3 13.30 2.88 2.42
C VAL A 3 12.60 3.00 3.76
N TRP A 4 11.45 3.67 3.80
CA TRP A 4 10.66 3.77 5.02
C TRP A 4 9.17 3.79 4.71
N ALA A 5 8.37 3.37 5.71
CA ALA A 5 6.94 3.46 5.67
C ALA A 5 6.42 4.12 6.95
N LEU A 6 5.45 5.01 6.82
CA LEU A 6 4.69 5.58 7.92
C LEU A 6 3.22 5.34 7.65
N GLY A 7 2.48 4.79 8.60
CA GLY A 7 1.06 4.59 8.40
C GLY A 7 0.26 4.48 9.67
N LEU A 8 -1.05 4.51 9.49
CA LEU A 8 -2.06 4.21 10.48
C LEU A 8 -3.04 3.20 9.87
N ASN A 9 -3.57 2.32 10.68
CA ASN A 9 -4.47 1.26 10.24
C ASN A 9 -5.50 0.92 11.33
N HIS A 10 -6.41 0.00 11.04
CA HIS A 10 -7.45 -0.45 11.96
C HIS A 10 -6.94 -1.00 13.31
N THR A 11 -5.68 -1.44 13.42
CA THR A 11 -5.11 -1.93 14.71
C THR A 11 -4.50 -0.82 15.56
N THR A 12 -4.16 0.31 14.95
CA THR A 12 -3.46 1.43 15.59
C THR A 12 -4.33 2.68 15.79
N ALA A 13 -5.32 2.87 14.93
CA ALA A 13 -6.16 4.06 14.92
C ALA A 13 -7.66 3.70 14.89
N PRO A 14 -8.49 4.32 15.76
CA PRO A 14 -9.94 4.16 15.71
C PRO A 14 -10.51 4.71 14.39
N LEU A 15 -11.68 4.21 13.99
CA LEU A 15 -12.30 4.57 12.71
C LEU A 15 -12.48 6.08 12.50
N ASP A 16 -12.85 6.81 13.55
CA ASP A 16 -13.08 8.27 13.46
C ASP A 16 -11.79 9.05 13.20
N LEU A 17 -10.65 8.55 13.70
CA LEU A 17 -9.34 9.11 13.38
C LEU A 17 -8.93 8.74 11.96
N ARG A 18 -9.11 7.47 11.55
CA ARG A 18 -8.80 7.00 10.19
C ARG A 18 -9.54 7.78 9.11
N GLY A 19 -10.82 8.10 9.34
CA GLY A 19 -11.64 8.86 8.40
C GLY A 19 -11.08 10.25 8.05
N ARG A 20 -10.19 10.82 8.88
CA ARG A 20 -9.51 12.10 8.60
C ARG A 20 -8.36 11.96 7.59
N PHE A 21 -7.87 10.74 7.36
CA PHE A 21 -6.71 10.46 6.51
C PHE A 21 -7.07 9.67 5.25
N THR A 22 -8.36 9.64 4.89
CA THR A 22 -8.83 9.04 3.64
C THR A 22 -8.62 10.01 2.48
N PHE A 23 -7.74 9.66 1.56
CA PHE A 23 -7.52 10.42 0.32
C PHE A 23 -8.32 9.81 -0.83
N THR A 24 -9.09 10.63 -1.53
CA THR A 24 -9.86 10.16 -2.70
C THR A 24 -8.95 10.00 -3.92
N VAL A 25 -9.37 9.20 -4.90
CA VAL A 25 -8.61 8.95 -6.13
C VAL A 25 -8.37 10.26 -6.90
N GLU A 26 -9.34 11.16 -6.91
CA GLU A 26 -9.25 12.46 -7.60
C GLU A 26 -8.23 13.40 -6.96
N GLN A 27 -8.03 13.30 -5.64
CA GLN A 27 -7.10 14.12 -4.88
C GLN A 27 -5.70 13.49 -4.78
N MET A 28 -5.55 12.22 -5.17
CA MET A 28 -4.31 11.46 -4.94
C MET A 28 -3.10 12.11 -5.62
N GLY A 29 -3.24 12.55 -6.88
CA GLY A 29 -2.14 13.17 -7.62
C GLY A 29 -1.63 14.46 -6.99
N SER A 30 -2.54 15.37 -6.57
CA SER A 30 -2.16 16.60 -5.89
C SER A 30 -1.58 16.34 -4.50
N THR A 31 -2.14 15.37 -3.77
CA THR A 31 -1.66 14.95 -2.44
C THR A 31 -0.22 14.44 -2.51
N ILE A 32 0.07 13.55 -3.46
CA ILE A 32 1.42 13.04 -3.71
C ILE A 32 2.40 14.18 -4.06
N ALA A 33 1.97 15.14 -4.89
CA ALA A 33 2.80 16.29 -5.23
C ALA A 33 3.13 17.15 -4.00
N THR A 34 2.14 17.45 -3.14
CA THR A 34 2.38 18.21 -1.90
C THR A 34 3.34 17.49 -0.95
N LEU A 35 3.18 16.17 -0.79
CA LEU A 35 4.09 15.38 0.03
C LEU A 35 5.53 15.41 -0.53
N ARG A 36 5.68 15.22 -1.84
CA ARG A 36 6.98 15.24 -2.50
C ARG A 36 7.72 16.57 -2.33
N HIS A 37 7.02 17.71 -2.28
CA HIS A 37 7.63 19.02 -2.01
C HIS A 37 8.21 19.18 -0.60
N THR A 38 7.85 18.29 0.33
CA THR A 38 8.38 18.28 1.71
C THR A 38 9.72 17.53 1.80
N PHE A 39 10.04 16.72 0.78
CA PHE A 39 11.21 15.86 0.75
C PHE A 39 12.30 16.38 -0.19
N SER A 40 13.46 15.72 -0.15
CA SER A 40 14.54 15.99 -1.11
C SER A 40 14.08 15.64 -2.54
N PRO A 41 14.53 16.36 -3.59
CA PRO A 41 14.02 16.19 -4.96
C PRO A 41 14.07 14.77 -5.53
N ASP A 42 15.04 13.98 -5.07
CA ASP A 42 15.30 12.60 -5.50
C ASP A 42 14.49 11.55 -4.70
N SER A 43 13.60 11.99 -3.81
CA SER A 43 12.81 11.08 -2.98
C SER A 43 11.63 10.52 -3.77
N GLU A 44 11.44 9.21 -3.66
CA GLU A 44 10.33 8.46 -4.20
C GLU A 44 9.21 8.39 -3.15
N VAL A 45 7.95 8.48 -3.57
CA VAL A 45 6.78 8.50 -2.68
C VAL A 45 5.60 7.74 -3.31
N ALA A 46 4.90 6.94 -2.50
CA ALA A 46 3.60 6.37 -2.83
C ALA A 46 2.66 6.41 -1.61
N ILE A 47 1.37 6.67 -1.83
CA ILE A 47 0.35 6.71 -0.78
C ILE A 47 -0.68 5.61 -1.04
N LEU A 48 -0.83 4.70 -0.08
CA LEU A 48 -1.90 3.70 -0.05
C LEU A 48 -2.99 4.17 0.92
N SER A 49 -4.13 4.59 0.38
CA SER A 49 -5.29 5.00 1.15
C SER A 49 -6.44 4.03 0.90
N THR A 50 -6.90 3.35 1.94
CA THR A 50 -8.05 2.43 1.90
C THR A 50 -8.98 2.72 3.09
N CYS A 51 -10.10 2.01 3.20
CA CYS A 51 -10.97 2.09 4.39
C CYS A 51 -10.25 1.68 5.69
N ASN A 52 -9.22 0.85 5.60
CA ASN A 52 -8.58 0.19 6.73
C ASN A 52 -7.17 0.68 7.04
N ARG A 53 -6.58 1.51 6.17
CA ARG A 53 -5.23 2.04 6.34
C ARG A 53 -4.99 3.29 5.50
N THR A 54 -4.12 4.13 6.02
CA THR A 54 -3.43 5.16 5.24
C THR A 54 -1.94 4.97 5.48
N GLU A 55 -1.20 4.67 4.42
CA GLU A 55 0.23 4.35 4.48
C GLU A 55 0.98 5.18 3.45
N ILE A 56 2.09 5.75 3.87
CA ILE A 56 3.04 6.48 3.05
C ILE A 56 4.30 5.64 2.95
N TYR A 57 4.64 5.23 1.73
CA TYR A 57 5.88 4.54 1.40
C TYR A 57 6.83 5.51 0.72
N CYS A 58 8.06 5.58 1.21
CA CYS A 58 9.07 6.48 0.70
C CYS A 58 10.42 5.79 0.49
N ALA A 59 11.20 6.30 -0.46
CA ALA A 59 12.61 5.94 -0.61
C ALA A 59 13.44 7.17 -0.97
N GLY A 60 14.70 7.23 -0.52
CA GLY A 60 15.55 8.40 -0.75
C GLY A 60 16.98 8.20 -0.27
N GLY A 61 17.79 9.26 -0.33
CA GLY A 61 19.18 9.23 0.16
C GLY A 61 19.27 8.92 1.66
N GLU A 62 18.45 9.63 2.45
CA GLU A 62 18.34 9.50 3.91
C GLU A 62 16.86 9.37 4.30
N THR A 63 16.62 8.78 5.47
CA THR A 63 15.27 8.64 6.03
C THR A 63 14.71 9.99 6.47
N GLN A 64 13.54 10.37 5.95
CA GLN A 64 12.84 11.62 6.30
C GLN A 64 11.55 11.36 7.10
N MET A 65 11.64 10.51 8.14
CA MET A 65 10.50 10.05 8.92
C MET A 65 9.77 11.19 9.65
N GLN A 66 10.51 12.13 10.23
CA GLN A 66 9.93 13.26 10.96
C GLN A 66 9.13 14.19 10.03
N GLN A 67 9.65 14.43 8.82
CA GLN A 67 8.96 15.19 7.78
C GLN A 67 7.70 14.45 7.30
N THR A 68 7.78 13.13 7.16
CA THR A 68 6.63 12.28 6.80
C THR A 68 5.52 12.39 7.85
N MET A 69 5.87 12.32 9.15
CA MET A 69 4.94 12.47 10.26
C MET A 69 4.31 13.87 10.32
N ALA A 70 5.13 14.92 10.20
CA ALA A 70 4.66 16.28 10.24
C ALA A 70 3.67 16.58 9.10
N TRP A 71 3.97 16.09 7.89
CA TRP A 71 3.07 16.21 6.75
C TRP A 71 1.75 15.48 6.98
N LEU A 72 1.80 14.21 7.43
CA LEU A 72 0.58 13.43 7.66
C LEU A 72 -0.30 14.09 8.72
N ALA A 73 0.28 14.55 9.83
CA ALA A 73 -0.45 15.28 10.88
C ALA A 73 -1.12 16.55 10.34
N GLN A 74 -0.41 17.33 9.51
CA GLN A 74 -0.95 18.51 8.85
C GLN A 74 -2.12 18.17 7.91
N SER A 75 -2.03 17.09 7.14
CA SER A 75 -3.10 16.64 6.24
C SER A 75 -4.36 16.23 6.97
N GLY A 76 -4.25 15.62 8.15
CA GLY A 76 -5.40 15.23 8.98
C GLY A 76 -5.91 16.30 9.95
N GLY A 77 -5.27 17.47 10.00
CA GLY A 77 -5.63 18.56 10.92
C GLY A 77 -5.47 18.17 12.40
N VAL A 78 -4.47 17.35 12.73
CA VAL A 78 -4.15 16.91 14.10
C VAL A 78 -2.72 17.28 14.47
N SER A 79 -2.38 17.26 15.76
CA SER A 79 -0.99 17.46 16.17
C SER A 79 -0.16 16.20 15.87
N ALA A 80 1.13 16.38 15.60
CA ALA A 80 2.04 15.26 15.39
C ALA A 80 2.22 14.39 16.65
N GLU A 81 1.97 14.98 17.84
CA GLU A 81 2.05 14.29 19.11
C GLU A 81 0.85 13.34 19.29
N ASP A 82 -0.37 13.82 19.01
CA ASP A 82 -1.58 12.99 19.04
C ASP A 82 -1.53 11.86 18.01
N LEU A 83 -0.96 12.13 16.82
CA LEU A 83 -0.89 11.14 15.75
C LEU A 83 0.14 10.03 16.03
N LYS A 84 1.18 10.33 16.81
CA LYS A 84 2.29 9.41 17.06
C LYS A 84 1.83 8.12 17.74
N ASP A 85 0.87 8.20 18.66
CA ASP A 85 0.35 7.04 19.38
C ASP A 85 -0.57 6.16 18.51
N HIS A 86 -0.96 6.66 17.34
CA HIS A 86 -1.87 6.00 16.39
C HIS A 86 -1.20 5.59 15.07
N THR A 87 0.13 5.74 14.98
CA THR A 87 0.90 5.45 13.77
C THR A 87 2.02 4.46 14.06
N TYR A 88 2.46 3.76 13.03
CA TYR A 88 3.66 2.94 13.03
C TYR A 88 4.64 3.45 11.99
N ALA A 89 5.92 3.39 12.35
CA ALA A 89 7.04 3.82 11.52
C ALA A 89 7.97 2.63 11.31
N LEU A 90 8.20 2.27 10.05
CA LEU A 90 8.98 1.11 9.65
C LEU A 90 10.12 1.54 8.74
N LEU A 91 11.26 0.87 8.88
CA LEU A 91 12.48 1.18 8.14
C LEU A 91 12.97 -0.06 7.39
N GLU A 92 13.52 0.18 6.21
CA GLU A 92 14.28 -0.81 5.42
C GLU A 92 13.53 -2.15 5.27
N ALA A 93 14.07 -3.23 5.84
CA ALA A 93 13.50 -4.57 5.77
C ALA A 93 12.09 -4.63 6.35
N ASP A 94 11.81 -3.90 7.42
CA ASP A 94 10.49 -3.87 8.06
C ASP A 94 9.45 -3.17 7.17
N ALA A 95 9.86 -2.08 6.50
CA ALA A 95 8.99 -1.41 5.53
C ALA A 95 8.67 -2.34 4.34
N ALA A 96 9.67 -3.11 3.88
CA ALA A 96 9.47 -4.08 2.80
C ALA A 96 8.57 -5.24 3.22
N ARG A 97 8.85 -5.83 4.39
CA ARG A 97 8.04 -6.89 5.00
C ARG A 97 6.59 -6.46 5.13
N HIS A 98 6.35 -5.26 5.66
CA HIS A 98 5.01 -4.70 5.79
C HIS A 98 4.31 -4.57 4.44
N ALA A 99 4.95 -3.97 3.44
CA ALA A 99 4.37 -3.88 2.09
C ALA A 99 3.98 -5.27 1.54
N PHE A 100 4.78 -6.30 1.81
CA PHE A 100 4.56 -7.66 1.29
C PHE A 100 3.41 -8.35 2.03
N ARG A 101 3.33 -8.17 3.35
CA ARG A 101 2.20 -8.64 4.17
C ARG A 101 0.89 -7.97 3.79
N VAL A 102 0.90 -6.65 3.59
CA VAL A 102 -0.27 -5.88 3.14
C VAL A 102 -0.72 -6.34 1.76
N ALA A 103 0.19 -6.45 0.79
CA ALA A 103 -0.14 -6.95 -0.55
C ALA A 103 -0.73 -8.37 -0.53
N SER A 104 -0.25 -9.21 0.39
CA SER A 104 -0.71 -10.59 0.59
C SER A 104 -2.03 -10.68 1.36
N GLY A 105 -2.52 -9.58 1.93
CA GLY A 105 -3.73 -9.54 2.77
C GLY A 105 -3.54 -10.16 4.16
N LEU A 106 -2.30 -10.32 4.63
CA LEU A 106 -2.00 -10.81 5.99
C LEU A 106 -2.19 -9.75 7.06
N ASP A 107 -1.97 -8.48 6.72
CA ASP A 107 -2.23 -7.36 7.62
C ASP A 107 -3.59 -6.70 7.36
N SER A 108 -4.43 -7.33 6.52
CA SER A 108 -5.80 -6.89 6.31
C SER A 108 -6.70 -7.33 7.46
N MET A 109 -7.66 -6.46 7.77
CA MET A 109 -8.75 -6.72 8.72
C MET A 109 -9.44 -8.07 8.47
N VAL A 110 -9.66 -8.38 7.19
CA VAL A 110 -10.00 -9.73 6.73
C VAL A 110 -8.76 -10.37 6.11
N LEU A 111 -8.25 -11.39 6.78
CA LEU A 111 -7.13 -12.19 6.28
C LEU A 111 -7.43 -12.77 4.90
N GLY A 112 -6.54 -12.48 3.94
CA GLY A 112 -6.63 -12.99 2.57
C GLY A 112 -7.56 -12.21 1.63
N GLU A 113 -8.02 -11.02 2.04
CA GLU A 113 -8.85 -10.15 1.20
C GLU A 113 -8.22 -9.91 -0.19
N PRO A 114 -8.91 -10.24 -1.30
CA PRO A 114 -8.33 -10.08 -2.64
C PRO A 114 -8.12 -8.61 -3.03
N GLN A 115 -8.95 -7.70 -2.53
CA GLN A 115 -9.06 -6.29 -2.92
C GLN A 115 -7.80 -5.46 -2.62
N ILE A 116 -7.13 -5.71 -1.50
CA ILE A 116 -5.98 -4.88 -1.06
C ILE A 116 -4.82 -4.88 -2.09
N LEU A 117 -4.61 -6.00 -2.78
CA LEU A 117 -3.62 -6.09 -3.85
C LEU A 117 -3.97 -5.17 -5.03
N GLY A 118 -5.27 -5.08 -5.38
CA GLY A 118 -5.76 -4.16 -6.41
C GLY A 118 -5.56 -2.71 -6.01
N GLN A 119 -5.97 -2.37 -4.78
CA GLN A 119 -5.80 -1.01 -4.22
C GLN A 119 -4.33 -0.59 -4.16
N MET A 120 -3.42 -1.50 -3.79
CA MET A 120 -1.99 -1.21 -3.81
C MET A 120 -1.46 -1.00 -5.24
N LYS A 121 -1.94 -1.75 -6.24
CA LYS A 121 -1.59 -1.49 -7.65
C LYS A 121 -2.08 -0.13 -8.13
N ASP A 122 -3.29 0.26 -7.74
CA ASP A 122 -3.85 1.57 -8.08
C ASP A 122 -3.05 2.71 -7.43
N ALA A 123 -2.64 2.55 -6.17
CA ALA A 123 -1.77 3.49 -5.46
C ALA A 123 -0.42 3.66 -6.17
N VAL A 124 0.20 2.56 -6.61
CA VAL A 124 1.46 2.59 -7.36
C VAL A 124 1.30 3.26 -8.72
N ARG A 125 0.19 3.00 -9.42
CA ARG A 125 -0.13 3.68 -10.68
C ARG A 125 -0.28 5.19 -10.47
N ALA A 126 -1.01 5.62 -9.45
CA ALA A 126 -1.18 7.03 -9.13
C ALA A 126 0.17 7.71 -8.81
N ALA A 127 1.04 7.06 -8.04
CA ALA A 127 2.40 7.56 -7.77
C ALA A 127 3.26 7.66 -9.03
N SER A 128 3.16 6.68 -9.93
CA SER A 128 3.86 6.69 -11.21
C SER A 128 3.36 7.82 -12.12
N GLU A 129 2.04 8.02 -12.23
CA GLU A 129 1.43 9.09 -13.03
C GLU A 129 1.78 10.48 -12.49
N ALA A 130 1.93 10.62 -11.18
CA ALA A 130 2.40 11.84 -10.52
C ALA A 130 3.92 12.06 -10.62
N GLY A 131 4.67 11.13 -11.24
CA GLY A 131 6.13 11.21 -11.35
C GLY A 131 6.86 11.12 -10.00
N ALA A 132 6.22 10.53 -8.98
CA ALA A 132 6.76 10.37 -7.64
C ALA A 132 7.35 8.97 -7.40
N LEU A 133 7.13 8.02 -8.30
CA LEU A 133 7.68 6.68 -8.21
C LEU A 133 9.04 6.60 -8.94
N GLY A 134 10.07 6.10 -8.25
CA GLY A 134 11.36 5.82 -8.85
C GLY A 134 11.66 4.32 -8.88
N THR A 135 12.94 3.99 -9.07
CA THR A 135 13.39 2.61 -9.22
C THR A 135 13.21 1.76 -7.96
N THR A 136 13.32 2.37 -6.78
CA THR A 136 13.43 1.66 -5.51
C THR A 136 12.06 1.21 -5.02
N LEU A 137 11.11 2.13 -4.93
CA LEU A 137 9.72 1.83 -4.62
C LEU A 137 9.09 1.00 -5.72
N ASN A 138 9.37 1.26 -7.00
CA ASN A 138 8.85 0.39 -8.06
C ASN A 138 9.31 -1.06 -7.85
N GLN A 139 10.60 -1.29 -7.57
CA GLN A 139 11.09 -2.65 -7.31
C GLN A 139 10.47 -3.27 -6.06
N LEU A 140 10.29 -2.49 -4.99
CA LEU A 140 9.60 -2.92 -3.77
C LEU A 140 8.19 -3.44 -4.09
N PHE A 141 7.39 -2.64 -4.80
CA PHE A 141 6.01 -2.99 -5.13
C PHE A 141 5.90 -4.14 -6.14
N GLN A 142 6.76 -4.20 -7.17
CA GLN A 142 6.74 -5.34 -8.09
C GLN A 142 7.02 -6.68 -7.36
N ARG A 143 7.94 -6.67 -6.39
CA ARG A 143 8.22 -7.83 -5.55
C ARG A 143 7.06 -8.14 -4.61
N SER A 144 6.42 -7.12 -4.00
CA SER A 144 5.25 -7.33 -3.15
C SER A 144 4.10 -8.00 -3.93
N PHE A 145 3.88 -7.63 -5.19
CA PHE A 145 2.86 -8.25 -6.04
C PHE A 145 3.19 -9.70 -6.41
N ALA A 146 4.46 -10.01 -6.66
CA ALA A 146 4.90 -11.37 -6.93
C ALA A 146 4.72 -12.27 -5.71
N VAL A 147 5.16 -11.80 -4.53
CA VAL A 147 5.00 -12.48 -3.24
C VAL A 147 3.52 -12.70 -2.92
N ALA A 148 2.68 -11.67 -3.08
CA ALA A 148 1.24 -11.79 -2.84
C ALA A 148 0.58 -12.84 -3.74
N LYS A 149 1.01 -12.95 -5.00
CA LYS A 149 0.54 -13.98 -5.92
C LYS A 149 0.95 -15.37 -5.44
N GLU A 150 2.19 -15.54 -5.03
CA GLU A 150 2.72 -16.81 -4.53
C GLU A 150 2.04 -17.26 -3.23
N VAL A 151 1.84 -16.34 -2.28
CA VAL A 151 1.08 -16.61 -1.04
C VAL A 151 -0.32 -17.11 -1.36
N ARG A 152 -1.03 -16.45 -2.29
CA ARG A 152 -2.39 -16.84 -2.67
C ARG A 152 -2.48 -18.20 -3.36
N SER A 153 -1.50 -18.54 -4.20
CA SER A 153 -1.50 -19.82 -4.92
C SER A 153 -1.03 -21.00 -4.08
N SER A 154 -0.21 -20.73 -3.06
CA SER A 154 0.52 -21.77 -2.33
C SER A 154 0.03 -21.99 -0.90
N THR A 155 -0.88 -21.14 -0.40
CA THR A 155 -1.40 -21.21 0.97
C THR A 155 -2.93 -21.18 0.99
N GLU A 156 -3.54 -21.71 2.04
CA GLU A 156 -5.00 -21.68 2.25
C GLU A 156 -5.55 -20.27 2.53
N ILE A 157 -4.69 -19.25 2.67
CA ILE A 157 -5.09 -17.84 2.81
C ILE A 157 -5.94 -17.38 1.62
N GLY A 158 -5.62 -17.86 0.41
CA GLY A 158 -6.40 -17.56 -0.79
C GLY A 158 -7.73 -18.30 -0.88
N ALA A 159 -7.89 -19.42 -0.18
CA ALA A 159 -9.03 -20.33 -0.30
C ALA A 159 -10.14 -20.07 0.74
N HIS A 160 -9.83 -19.39 1.85
CA HIS A 160 -10.73 -19.22 3.00
C HIS A 160 -10.91 -17.77 3.47
N SER A 161 -10.91 -16.79 2.56
CA SER A 161 -11.29 -15.43 2.92
C SER A 161 -12.78 -15.38 3.31
N ILE A 162 -13.07 -15.43 4.62
CA ILE A 162 -14.38 -15.04 5.14
C ILE A 162 -14.46 -13.53 4.91
N SER A 163 -15.00 -13.14 3.77
CA SER A 163 -15.19 -11.75 3.39
C SER A 163 -16.08 -11.03 4.41
N MET A 164 -15.97 -9.70 4.49
CA MET A 164 -16.87 -8.85 5.27
C MET A 164 -18.35 -9.13 4.95
N ALA A 165 -18.63 -9.43 3.68
CA ALA A 165 -19.94 -9.84 3.22
C ALA A 165 -20.42 -11.15 3.87
N ALA A 166 -19.56 -12.18 3.96
CA ALA A 166 -19.90 -13.43 4.63
C ALA A 166 -20.11 -13.23 6.14
N ALA A 167 -19.30 -12.38 6.78
CA ALA A 167 -19.47 -12.03 8.18
C ALA A 167 -20.81 -11.30 8.44
N ALA A 168 -21.17 -10.35 7.58
CA ALA A 168 -22.44 -9.63 7.65
C ALA A 168 -23.64 -10.58 7.53
N VAL A 169 -23.60 -11.54 6.58
CA VAL A 169 -24.63 -12.58 6.46
C VAL A 169 -24.71 -13.43 7.73
N ARG A 170 -23.57 -13.86 8.28
CA ARG A 170 -23.53 -14.67 9.49
C ARG A 170 -24.14 -13.95 10.70
N LEU A 171 -23.83 -12.67 10.89
CA LEU A 171 -24.44 -11.86 11.95
C LEU A 171 -25.93 -11.65 11.71
N ALA A 172 -26.34 -11.38 10.47
CA ALA A 172 -27.76 -11.24 10.14
C ALA A 172 -28.53 -12.55 10.47
N SER A 173 -27.96 -13.72 10.19
CA SER A 173 -28.54 -15.03 10.56
C SER A 173 -28.60 -15.30 12.06
N GLN A 174 -27.89 -14.55 12.90
CA GLN A 174 -28.04 -14.65 14.36
C GLN A 174 -29.24 -13.85 14.87
N LEU A 175 -29.61 -12.78 14.18
CA LEU A 175 -30.76 -11.94 14.53
C LEU A 175 -32.06 -12.42 13.88
N PHE A 176 -31.98 -12.88 12.63
CA PHE A 176 -33.12 -13.39 11.87
C PHE A 176 -32.98 -14.89 11.67
N GLU A 177 -33.93 -15.68 12.20
CA GLU A 177 -33.94 -17.14 12.07
C GLU A 177 -33.97 -17.60 10.61
N ASP A 178 -34.72 -16.88 9.77
CA ASP A 178 -34.83 -17.15 8.33
C ASP A 178 -34.62 -15.87 7.52
N LEU A 179 -33.48 -15.79 6.83
CA LEU A 179 -33.16 -14.66 5.95
C LEU A 179 -34.05 -14.62 4.71
N SER A 180 -34.71 -15.71 4.33
CA SER A 180 -35.60 -15.73 3.17
C SER A 180 -36.86 -14.89 3.36
N GLU A 181 -37.24 -14.58 4.60
CA GLU A 181 -38.36 -13.68 4.91
C GLU A 181 -37.95 -12.21 5.04
N THR A 182 -36.65 -11.91 4.98
CA THR A 182 -36.14 -10.55 5.18
C THR A 182 -36.11 -9.74 3.89
N ARG A 183 -36.34 -8.43 4.02
CA ARG A 183 -36.11 -7.46 2.94
C ARG A 183 -34.77 -6.77 3.17
N VAL A 184 -33.87 -6.87 2.18
CA VAL A 184 -32.49 -6.38 2.27
C VAL A 184 -32.33 -5.13 1.40
N LEU A 185 -31.77 -4.08 1.99
CA LEU A 185 -31.41 -2.84 1.32
C LEU A 185 -29.90 -2.67 1.25
N PHE A 186 -29.41 -2.40 0.05
CA PHE A 186 -28.04 -2.00 -0.20
C PHE A 186 -27.98 -0.50 -0.53
N VAL A 187 -27.15 0.25 0.19
CA VAL A 187 -26.93 1.68 -0.03
C VAL A 187 -25.55 1.86 -0.65
N GLY A 188 -25.54 2.25 -1.92
CA GLY A 188 -24.35 2.27 -2.79
C GLY A 188 -24.42 1.22 -3.89
N ALA A 189 -23.44 1.26 -4.80
CA ALA A 189 -23.29 0.30 -5.90
C ALA A 189 -21.80 0.09 -6.22
N GLY A 190 -20.96 0.07 -5.18
CA GLY A 190 -19.54 -0.25 -5.30
C GLY A 190 -19.26 -1.74 -5.14
N GLU A 191 -18.01 -2.14 -5.33
CA GLU A 191 -17.54 -3.53 -5.27
C GLU A 191 -17.92 -4.22 -3.94
N MET A 192 -17.83 -3.50 -2.81
CA MET A 192 -18.20 -4.04 -1.50
C MET A 192 -19.70 -4.34 -1.39
N ILE A 193 -20.55 -3.48 -1.97
CA ILE A 193 -21.99 -3.72 -2.02
C ILE A 193 -22.31 -4.89 -2.95
N GLU A 194 -21.63 -5.00 -4.10
CA GLU A 194 -21.80 -6.13 -5.02
C GLU A 194 -21.43 -7.46 -4.36
N LEU A 195 -20.33 -7.50 -3.60
CA LEU A 195 -19.94 -8.67 -2.83
C LEU A 195 -20.97 -9.01 -1.74
N CYS A 196 -21.40 -8.02 -0.94
CA CYS A 196 -22.47 -8.21 0.05
C CYS A 196 -23.78 -8.71 -0.58
N ALA A 197 -24.20 -8.10 -1.69
CA ALA A 197 -25.38 -8.50 -2.44
C ALA A 197 -25.28 -9.94 -2.92
N THR A 198 -24.12 -10.36 -3.44
CA THR A 198 -23.87 -11.75 -3.84
C THR A 198 -24.08 -12.73 -2.67
N HIS A 199 -23.51 -12.41 -1.50
CA HIS A 199 -23.60 -13.27 -0.33
C HIS A 199 -25.02 -13.33 0.27
N PHE A 200 -25.75 -12.21 0.29
CA PHE A 200 -27.14 -12.18 0.74
C PHE A 200 -28.09 -12.83 -0.27
N ALA A 201 -27.90 -12.61 -1.57
CA ALA A 201 -28.69 -13.24 -2.62
C ALA A 201 -28.60 -14.78 -2.57
N ALA A 202 -27.44 -15.33 -2.21
CA ALA A 202 -27.28 -16.77 -1.97
C ALA A 202 -28.15 -17.33 -0.82
N LYS A 203 -28.74 -16.46 0.01
CA LYS A 203 -29.72 -16.82 1.07
C LYS A 203 -31.18 -16.65 0.63
N ASN A 204 -31.43 -16.21 -0.60
CA ASN A 204 -32.76 -16.01 -1.19
C ASN A 204 -33.70 -15.12 -0.34
N PRO A 205 -33.32 -13.89 0.02
CA PRO A 205 -34.18 -12.98 0.76
C PRO A 205 -35.45 -12.62 -0.03
N LYS A 206 -36.50 -12.23 0.69
CA LYS A 206 -37.82 -11.90 0.16
C LYS A 206 -37.78 -10.79 -0.89
N ALA A 207 -36.91 -9.81 -0.66
CA ALA A 207 -36.66 -8.74 -1.60
C ALA A 207 -35.25 -8.17 -1.40
N ILE A 208 -34.64 -7.77 -2.51
CA ILE A 208 -33.40 -6.99 -2.55
C ILE A 208 -33.73 -5.63 -3.15
N ALA A 209 -33.26 -4.55 -2.53
CA ALA A 209 -33.31 -3.22 -3.10
C ALA A 209 -31.92 -2.57 -3.10
N ILE A 210 -31.64 -1.76 -4.11
CA ILE A 210 -30.38 -1.02 -4.25
C ILE A 210 -30.70 0.48 -4.34
N ALA A 211 -30.30 1.21 -3.31
CA ALA A 211 -30.36 2.67 -3.26
C ALA A 211 -29.02 3.24 -3.74
N ASN A 212 -29.03 4.01 -4.83
CA ASN A 212 -27.82 4.66 -5.32
C ASN A 212 -28.06 6.09 -5.80
N ARG A 213 -27.00 6.92 -5.75
CA ARG A 213 -27.06 8.30 -6.27
C ARG A 213 -27.23 8.32 -7.80
N THR A 214 -26.53 7.41 -8.49
CA THR A 214 -26.63 7.21 -9.93
C THR A 214 -27.48 5.99 -10.21
N LEU A 215 -28.71 6.19 -10.69
CA LEU A 215 -29.67 5.11 -10.95
C LEU A 215 -29.08 4.02 -11.86
N GLU A 216 -28.42 4.39 -12.96
CA GLU A 216 -27.86 3.43 -13.93
C GLU A 216 -26.88 2.42 -13.29
N ARG A 217 -26.05 2.86 -12.33
CA ARG A 217 -25.14 1.97 -11.58
C ARG A 217 -25.92 1.03 -10.65
N GLY A 218 -26.98 1.53 -10.02
CA GLY A 218 -27.88 0.71 -9.20
C GLY A 218 -28.65 -0.31 -10.03
N GLU A 219 -29.14 0.06 -11.21
CA GLU A 219 -29.86 -0.81 -12.16
C GLU A 219 -29.02 -1.98 -12.64
N LYS A 220 -27.75 -1.73 -12.99
CA LYS A 220 -26.83 -2.79 -13.38
C LYS A 220 -26.70 -3.86 -12.29
N LEU A 221 -26.55 -3.42 -11.04
CA LEU A 221 -26.37 -4.33 -9.91
C LEU A 221 -27.69 -5.02 -9.52
N ALA A 222 -28.80 -4.28 -9.51
CA ALA A 222 -30.11 -4.82 -9.12
C ALA A 222 -30.59 -5.87 -10.12
N THR A 223 -30.29 -5.69 -11.41
CA THR A 223 -30.62 -6.67 -12.47
C THR A 223 -29.96 -8.03 -12.21
N GLN A 224 -28.73 -8.05 -11.68
CA GLN A 224 -28.02 -9.30 -11.38
C GLN A 224 -28.72 -10.14 -10.30
N PHE A 225 -29.40 -9.48 -9.35
CA PHE A 225 -30.03 -10.12 -8.20
C PHE A 225 -31.56 -10.05 -8.23
N SER A 226 -32.17 -9.69 -9.36
CA SER A 226 -33.62 -9.48 -9.48
C SER A 226 -34.19 -8.52 -8.42
N GLY A 227 -33.40 -7.50 -8.06
CA GLY A 227 -33.76 -6.51 -7.05
C GLY A 227 -34.45 -5.27 -7.62
N GLU A 228 -35.03 -4.46 -6.73
CA GLU A 228 -35.56 -3.14 -7.04
C GLU A 228 -34.45 -2.09 -6.98
N VAL A 229 -34.52 -1.06 -7.82
CA VAL A 229 -33.68 0.14 -7.68
C VAL A 229 -34.49 1.27 -7.10
N MET A 230 -33.90 2.00 -6.16
CA MET A 230 -34.49 3.24 -5.66
C MET A 230 -33.48 4.39 -5.68
N ARG A 231 -33.99 5.62 -5.75
CA ARG A 231 -33.14 6.80 -5.63
C ARG A 231 -32.67 6.92 -4.19
N LEU A 232 -31.41 7.28 -4.00
CA LEU A 232 -30.87 7.54 -2.66
C LEU A 232 -31.67 8.60 -1.90
N ALA A 233 -32.28 9.57 -2.60
CA ALA A 233 -33.12 10.60 -1.99
C ALA A 233 -34.41 10.06 -1.35
N ASP A 234 -34.90 8.90 -1.79
CA ASP A 234 -36.13 8.26 -1.29
C ASP A 234 -35.86 7.36 -0.06
N LEU A 235 -34.58 7.19 0.30
CA LEU A 235 -34.12 6.33 1.38
C LEU A 235 -34.81 6.66 2.73
N PRO A 236 -34.86 7.92 3.20
CA PRO A 236 -35.43 8.24 4.51
C PRO A 236 -36.91 7.89 4.65
N GLN A 237 -37.68 7.90 3.55
CA GLN A 237 -39.11 7.60 3.55
C GLN A 237 -39.36 6.09 3.51
N ARG A 238 -38.51 5.34 2.80
CA ARG A 238 -38.70 3.89 2.59
C ARG A 238 -37.87 3.01 3.52
N LEU A 239 -37.00 3.58 4.34
CA LEU A 239 -36.13 2.83 5.26
C LEU A 239 -36.91 1.82 6.13
N HIS A 240 -38.14 2.15 6.50
CA HIS A 240 -39.03 1.29 7.29
C HIS A 240 -39.39 -0.04 6.62
N GLU A 241 -39.27 -0.14 5.30
CA GLU A 241 -39.60 -1.34 4.51
C GLU A 241 -38.61 -2.49 4.69
N PHE A 242 -37.39 -2.21 5.17
CA PHE A 242 -36.26 -3.12 5.13
C PHE A 242 -35.86 -3.61 6.52
N ASP A 243 -35.53 -4.89 6.63
CA ASP A 243 -35.09 -5.53 7.88
C ASP A 243 -33.56 -5.51 8.02
N VAL A 244 -32.86 -5.58 6.88
CA VAL A 244 -31.40 -5.56 6.76
C VAL A 244 -31.00 -4.37 5.90
N VAL A 245 -30.10 -3.52 6.38
CA VAL A 245 -29.55 -2.38 5.64
C VAL A 245 -28.02 -2.49 5.62
N ILE A 246 -27.42 -2.47 4.44
CA ILE A 246 -25.97 -2.52 4.26
C ILE A 246 -25.55 -1.30 3.45
N SER A 247 -24.70 -0.46 4.04
CA SER A 247 -24.20 0.76 3.41
C SER A 247 -22.70 0.68 3.13
N CYS A 248 -22.32 1.11 1.93
CA CYS A 248 -20.93 1.38 1.56
C CYS A 248 -20.92 2.38 0.41
N THR A 249 -20.82 3.66 0.74
CA THR A 249 -20.70 4.73 -0.25
C THR A 249 -19.39 5.51 -0.11
N ALA A 250 -19.13 6.39 -1.08
CA ALA A 250 -18.02 7.34 -1.06
C ALA A 250 -18.45 8.71 -0.49
N SER A 251 -19.53 8.75 0.31
CA SER A 251 -20.01 9.99 0.91
C SER A 251 -19.05 10.48 2.00
N THR A 252 -18.81 11.79 2.05
CA THR A 252 -18.05 12.42 3.14
C THR A 252 -18.91 12.80 4.34
N LEU A 253 -20.23 12.70 4.20
CA LEU A 253 -21.21 12.95 5.26
C LEU A 253 -22.13 11.74 5.43
N PRO A 254 -22.57 11.43 6.66
CA PRO A 254 -23.57 10.39 6.90
C PRO A 254 -24.83 10.58 6.05
N LEU A 255 -25.27 9.50 5.41
CA LEU A 255 -26.46 9.44 4.57
C LEU A 255 -27.70 9.01 5.37
N ILE A 256 -27.51 8.20 6.41
CA ILE A 256 -28.57 7.69 7.27
C ILE A 256 -28.41 8.31 8.65
N GLY A 257 -29.22 9.34 8.92
CA GLY A 257 -29.24 10.03 10.20
C GLY A 257 -30.23 9.45 11.21
N LEU A 258 -29.99 9.71 12.49
CA LEU A 258 -30.76 9.24 13.65
C LEU A 258 -32.26 9.44 13.47
N GLY A 259 -32.69 10.66 13.11
CA GLY A 259 -34.10 10.98 12.95
C GLY A 259 -34.80 10.20 11.84
N ALA A 260 -34.09 9.76 10.80
CA ALA A 260 -34.66 8.90 9.76
C ALA A 260 -34.90 7.48 10.30
N VAL A 261 -33.94 6.94 11.06
CA VAL A 261 -34.04 5.61 11.68
C VAL A 261 -35.15 5.59 12.73
N GLU A 262 -35.25 6.59 13.59
CA GLU A 262 -36.34 6.70 14.58
C GLU A 262 -37.73 6.67 13.94
N ARG A 263 -37.92 7.44 12.84
CA ARG A 263 -39.18 7.43 12.09
C ARG A 263 -39.45 6.08 11.44
N ALA A 264 -38.41 5.40 10.97
CA ALA A 264 -38.53 4.07 10.39
C ALA A 264 -38.98 3.04 11.45
N LEU A 265 -38.35 3.03 12.62
CA LEU A 265 -38.71 2.13 13.73
C LEU A 265 -40.15 2.35 14.21
N LYS A 266 -40.60 3.60 14.33
CA LYS A 266 -42.00 3.93 14.67
C LYS A 266 -42.98 3.33 13.67
N GLN A 267 -42.71 3.44 12.37
CA GLN A 267 -43.55 2.84 11.32
C GLN A 267 -43.48 1.30 11.33
N ARG A 268 -42.32 0.75 11.69
CA ARG A 268 -42.10 -0.69 11.86
C ARG A 268 -42.68 -1.26 13.15
N LYS A 269 -43.31 -0.44 13.99
CA LYS A 269 -43.79 -0.82 15.33
C LYS A 269 -42.68 -1.47 16.17
N HIS A 270 -41.48 -0.88 16.14
CA HIS A 270 -40.31 -1.36 16.88
C HIS A 270 -39.83 -2.78 16.49
N ARG A 271 -40.16 -3.26 15.27
CA ARG A 271 -39.50 -4.46 14.74
C ARG A 271 -38.02 -4.17 14.50
N PRO A 272 -37.10 -5.07 14.91
CA PRO A 272 -35.68 -4.83 14.88
C PRO A 272 -35.17 -4.56 13.46
N MET A 273 -34.08 -3.80 13.38
CA MET A 273 -33.34 -3.52 12.16
C MET A 273 -31.88 -3.90 12.32
N PHE A 274 -31.37 -4.69 11.37
CA PHE A 274 -29.95 -4.98 11.27
C PHE A 274 -29.30 -4.00 10.30
N MET A 275 -28.26 -3.31 10.74
CA MET A 275 -27.57 -2.31 9.94
C MET A 275 -26.08 -2.60 9.92
N VAL A 276 -25.48 -2.53 8.74
CA VAL A 276 -24.04 -2.69 8.56
C VAL A 276 -23.49 -1.49 7.81
N ASP A 277 -22.60 -0.75 8.45
CA ASP A 277 -21.87 0.35 7.84
C ASP A 277 -20.44 -0.07 7.49
N LEU A 278 -20.19 -0.27 6.18
CA LEU A 278 -18.89 -0.61 5.63
C LEU A 278 -18.15 0.62 5.09
N ALA A 279 -18.75 1.82 5.17
CA ALA A 279 -18.16 3.04 4.62
C ALA A 279 -17.15 3.68 5.57
N VAL A 280 -16.10 4.27 4.96
CA VAL A 280 -15.10 5.09 5.65
C VAL A 280 -14.79 6.30 4.77
N PRO A 281 -15.30 7.52 5.08
CA PRO A 281 -16.12 7.90 6.25
C PRO A 281 -17.49 7.20 6.35
N ARG A 282 -18.07 7.18 7.56
CA ARG A 282 -19.31 6.46 7.89
C ARG A 282 -20.52 6.97 7.10
N ASP A 283 -21.35 6.05 6.63
CA ASP A 283 -22.65 6.36 6.00
C ASP A 283 -23.77 6.51 7.04
N ILE A 284 -23.61 5.93 8.23
CA ILE A 284 -24.62 5.93 9.29
C ILE A 284 -24.13 6.76 10.48
N GLU A 285 -24.99 7.65 10.97
CA GLU A 285 -24.71 8.44 12.18
C GLU A 285 -24.41 7.51 13.39
N PRO A 286 -23.30 7.70 14.13
CA PRO A 286 -22.95 6.85 15.28
C PRO A 286 -24.05 6.77 16.35
N GLU A 287 -24.84 7.83 16.51
CA GLU A 287 -25.93 7.94 17.46
C GLU A 287 -27.03 6.89 17.21
N VAL A 288 -27.15 6.37 15.98
CA VAL A 288 -28.08 5.29 15.63
C VAL A 288 -27.81 4.02 16.46
N LYS A 289 -26.56 3.77 16.88
CA LYS A 289 -26.19 2.63 17.72
C LYS A 289 -26.83 2.67 19.12
N SER A 290 -27.35 3.83 19.55
CA SER A 290 -28.02 3.99 20.86
C SER A 290 -29.48 3.55 20.86
N LEU A 291 -30.07 3.25 19.70
CA LEU A 291 -31.46 2.82 19.58
C LEU A 291 -31.59 1.32 19.92
N GLU A 292 -32.49 0.98 20.86
CA GLU A 292 -32.67 -0.40 21.36
C GLU A 292 -33.01 -1.41 20.26
N ASP A 293 -33.82 -1.01 19.28
CA ASP A 293 -34.28 -1.89 18.20
C ASP A 293 -33.34 -1.90 16.97
N VAL A 294 -32.13 -1.34 17.09
CA VAL A 294 -31.15 -1.27 16.00
C VAL A 294 -29.87 -1.99 16.36
N TYR A 295 -29.50 -2.94 15.52
CA TYR A 295 -28.25 -3.67 15.60
C TYR A 295 -27.30 -3.11 14.53
N LEU A 296 -26.58 -2.03 14.88
CA LEU A 296 -25.62 -1.37 14.00
C LEU A 296 -24.22 -1.96 14.19
N TYR A 297 -23.71 -2.58 13.14
CA TYR A 297 -22.36 -3.09 13.03
C TYR A 297 -21.55 -2.24 12.05
N THR A 298 -20.30 -2.03 12.38
CA THR A 298 -19.34 -1.29 11.56
C THR A 298 -18.37 -2.26 10.91
N VAL A 299 -17.54 -1.75 10.01
CA VAL A 299 -16.39 -2.50 9.48
C VAL A 299 -15.53 -3.08 10.62
N ASP A 300 -15.34 -2.36 11.71
CA ASP A 300 -14.54 -2.82 12.86
C ASP A 300 -15.26 -3.97 13.60
N ASP A 301 -16.55 -3.81 13.92
CA ASP A 301 -17.31 -4.84 14.66
C ASP A 301 -17.35 -6.19 13.89
N LEU A 302 -17.44 -6.15 12.56
CA LEU A 302 -17.45 -7.35 11.71
C LEU A 302 -16.10 -8.09 11.71
N SER A 303 -15.01 -7.37 11.92
CA SER A 303 -13.64 -7.91 11.96
C SER A 303 -13.47 -8.92 13.08
N ASP A 304 -13.98 -8.59 14.26
CA ASP A 304 -13.88 -9.42 15.46
C ASP A 304 -14.57 -10.77 15.24
N VAL A 305 -15.67 -10.79 14.49
CA VAL A 305 -16.42 -12.00 14.15
C VAL A 305 -15.67 -12.83 13.11
N VAL A 306 -14.91 -12.22 12.20
CA VAL A 306 -14.06 -12.94 11.23
C VAL A 306 -12.89 -13.63 11.91
N GLN A 307 -12.42 -13.12 13.05
CA GLN A 307 -11.25 -13.66 13.76
C GLN A 307 -11.52 -14.95 14.54
N THR A 308 -12.77 -15.37 14.79
CA THR A 308 -13.13 -16.50 15.68
C THR A 308 -12.80 -17.92 15.14
N GLY A 309 -12.15 -18.05 13.97
CA GLY A 309 -11.77 -19.33 13.33
C GLY A 309 -10.26 -19.63 13.35
N GLN A 310 -9.60 -19.51 14.51
CA GLN A 310 -8.14 -19.32 14.62
C GLN A 310 -7.24 -20.54 14.27
N ALA A 311 -7.68 -21.78 14.51
CA ALA A 311 -6.76 -22.94 14.53
C ALA A 311 -6.18 -23.32 13.14
N ASN A 312 -7.02 -23.46 12.10
CA ASN A 312 -6.52 -23.75 10.74
C ASN A 312 -5.77 -22.56 10.12
N ARG A 313 -6.00 -21.35 10.64
CA ARG A 313 -5.48 -20.11 10.09
C ARG A 313 -4.02 -19.87 10.45
N GLN A 314 -3.60 -20.28 11.65
CA GLN A 314 -2.22 -20.09 12.10
C GLN A 314 -1.20 -20.84 11.23
N ALA A 315 -1.52 -22.06 10.77
CA ALA A 315 -0.64 -22.82 9.89
C ALA A 315 -0.49 -22.14 8.52
N ALA A 316 -1.59 -21.67 7.94
CA ALA A 316 -1.59 -20.96 6.66
C ALA A 316 -0.82 -19.62 6.74
N VAL A 317 -0.97 -18.88 7.85
CA VAL A 317 -0.21 -17.66 8.12
C VAL A 317 1.28 -17.97 8.22
N ALA A 318 1.68 -18.98 8.99
CA ALA A 318 3.09 -19.35 9.12
C ALA A 318 3.75 -19.71 7.78
N GLN A 319 3.03 -20.41 6.90
CA GLN A 319 3.51 -20.71 5.55
C GLN A 319 3.67 -19.43 4.70
N ALA A 320 2.73 -18.50 4.80
CA ALA A 320 2.80 -17.24 4.07
C ALA A 320 3.93 -16.33 4.56
N GLU A 321 4.19 -16.32 5.87
CA GLU A 321 5.32 -15.60 6.47
C GLU A 321 6.66 -16.09 5.92
N ALA A 322 6.84 -17.41 5.76
CA ALA A 322 8.05 -17.96 5.17
C ALA A 322 8.27 -17.51 3.71
N ILE A 323 7.21 -17.38 2.92
CA ILE A 323 7.27 -16.85 1.55
C ILE A 323 7.66 -15.36 1.58
N ILE A 324 7.07 -14.59 2.51
CA ILE A 324 7.37 -13.17 2.68
C ILE A 324 8.81 -12.97 3.13
N ASP A 325 9.32 -13.75 4.07
CA ASP A 325 10.70 -13.74 4.55
C ASP A 325 11.69 -13.89 3.38
N ALA A 326 11.47 -14.90 2.54
CA ALA A 326 12.30 -15.11 1.36
C ALA A 326 12.23 -13.93 0.37
N GLY A 327 11.04 -13.35 0.20
CA GLY A 327 10.85 -12.14 -0.60
C GLY A 327 11.64 -10.95 -0.07
N VAL A 328 11.58 -10.70 1.25
CA VAL A 328 12.26 -9.57 1.92
C VAL A 328 13.76 -9.72 1.78
N GLN A 329 14.31 -10.90 2.08
CA GLN A 329 15.74 -11.18 1.91
C GLN A 329 16.21 -10.93 0.47
N SER A 330 15.39 -11.33 -0.51
CA SER A 330 15.69 -11.08 -1.92
C SER A 330 15.68 -9.59 -2.26
N PHE A 331 14.82 -8.79 -1.61
CA PHE A 331 14.76 -7.34 -1.79
C PHE A 331 15.96 -6.63 -1.15
N GLU A 332 16.32 -7.01 0.08
CA GLU A 332 17.53 -6.51 0.77
C GLU A 332 18.78 -6.79 -0.06
N HIS A 333 18.92 -8.02 -0.57
CA HIS A 333 20.05 -8.37 -1.43
C HIS A 333 20.13 -7.49 -2.69
N TRP A 334 18.98 -7.14 -3.26
CA TRP A 334 18.94 -6.22 -4.41
C TRP A 334 19.29 -4.79 -4.04
N MET A 335 18.88 -4.32 -2.86
CA MET A 335 19.28 -3.01 -2.32
C MET A 335 20.80 -2.94 -2.12
N ASP A 336 21.40 -3.99 -1.56
CA ASP A 336 22.84 -4.10 -1.36
C ASP A 336 23.61 -4.05 -2.68
N GLN A 337 23.17 -4.80 -3.70
CA GLN A 337 23.77 -4.75 -5.02
C GLN A 337 23.68 -3.34 -5.63
N ARG A 338 22.55 -2.66 -5.45
CA ARG A 338 22.31 -1.31 -5.98
C ARG A 338 23.14 -0.24 -5.28
N SER A 339 23.51 -0.43 -4.01
CA SER A 339 24.37 0.51 -3.28
C SER A 339 25.73 0.73 -3.96
N ASN A 340 26.19 -0.24 -4.76
CA ASN A 340 27.43 -0.15 -5.53
C ASN A 340 27.30 0.60 -6.86
N VAL A 341 26.08 0.84 -7.36
CA VAL A 341 25.87 1.47 -8.68
C VAL A 341 26.46 2.89 -8.76
N PRO A 342 26.29 3.79 -7.76
CA PRO A 342 26.94 5.11 -7.78
C PRO A 342 28.46 5.02 -7.85
N LEU A 343 29.08 4.08 -7.12
CA LEU A 343 30.53 3.87 -7.15
C LEU A 343 30.99 3.41 -8.55
N ILE A 344 30.24 2.51 -9.19
CA ILE A 344 30.51 2.06 -10.57
C ILE A 344 30.41 3.25 -11.56
N GLN A 345 29.37 4.08 -11.42
CA GLN A 345 29.20 5.27 -12.26
C GLN A 345 30.35 6.28 -12.09
N GLN A 346 30.75 6.55 -10.84
CA GLN A 346 31.90 7.41 -10.53
C GLN A 346 33.20 6.87 -11.12
N LEU A 347 33.46 5.57 -10.97
CA LEU A 347 34.65 4.92 -11.53
C LEU A 347 34.69 5.01 -13.06
N ASN A 348 33.56 4.78 -13.73
CA ASN A 348 33.46 4.89 -15.19
C ASN A 348 33.64 6.33 -15.66
N ALA A 349 33.01 7.30 -15.00
CA ALA A 349 33.16 8.72 -15.33
C ALA A 349 34.63 9.17 -15.19
N GLN A 350 35.27 8.80 -14.08
CA GLN A 350 36.68 9.10 -13.83
C GLN A 350 37.62 8.49 -14.90
N SER A 351 37.33 7.24 -15.31
CA SER A 351 38.09 6.54 -16.34
C SER A 351 37.94 7.21 -17.71
N GLU A 352 36.73 7.67 -18.04
CA GLU A 352 36.44 8.38 -19.28
C GLU A 352 37.10 9.76 -19.31
N ASP A 353 37.12 10.49 -18.19
CA ASP A 353 37.83 11.76 -18.06
C ASP A 353 39.34 11.59 -18.30
N TRP A 354 39.94 10.53 -17.74
CA TRP A 354 41.34 10.21 -17.98
C TRP A 354 41.61 9.91 -19.46
N ARG A 355 40.78 9.07 -20.07
CA ARG A 355 40.87 8.69 -21.48
C ARG A 355 40.76 9.90 -22.40
N SER A 356 39.76 10.74 -22.18
CA SER A 356 39.50 11.95 -22.96
C SER A 356 40.67 12.95 -22.87
N ALA A 357 41.22 13.15 -21.66
CA ALA A 357 42.37 14.02 -21.45
C ALA A 357 43.64 13.53 -22.16
N GLU A 358 43.95 12.23 -22.11
CA GLU A 358 45.10 11.67 -22.83
C GLU A 358 44.91 11.73 -24.36
N LEU A 359 43.72 11.39 -24.86
CA LEU A 359 43.41 11.49 -26.29
C LEU A 359 43.52 12.91 -26.82
N THR A 360 43.07 13.90 -26.04
CA THR A 360 43.21 15.32 -26.41
C THR A 360 44.68 15.72 -26.52
N ARG A 361 45.55 15.25 -25.61
CA ARG A 361 46.99 15.48 -25.69
C ARG A 361 47.62 14.80 -26.90
N ALA A 362 47.28 13.53 -27.15
CA ALA A 362 47.78 12.78 -28.29
C ALA A 362 47.41 13.44 -29.63
N ARG A 363 46.15 13.87 -29.80
CA ARG A 363 45.69 14.58 -31.00
C ARG A 363 46.46 15.88 -31.25
N LYS A 364 46.76 16.64 -30.19
CA LYS A 364 47.57 17.87 -30.31
C LYS A 364 49.01 17.58 -30.73
N ALA A 365 49.63 16.54 -30.19
CA ALA A 365 50.99 16.13 -30.55
C ALA A 365 51.08 15.67 -32.02
N ILE A 366 50.12 14.85 -32.48
CA ILE A 366 50.04 14.44 -33.89
C ILE A 366 49.84 15.66 -34.81
N ALA A 367 48.94 16.58 -34.46
CA ALA A 367 48.71 17.79 -35.25
C ALA A 367 49.95 18.71 -35.32
N LYS A 368 50.85 18.62 -34.33
CA LYS A 368 52.12 19.34 -34.30
C LYS A 368 53.20 18.69 -35.18
N GLY A 369 52.97 17.45 -35.63
CA GLY A 369 53.91 16.68 -36.44
C GLY A 369 54.85 15.77 -35.64
N ASP A 370 54.52 15.49 -34.37
CA ASP A 370 55.27 14.52 -33.57
C ASP A 370 55.09 13.09 -34.14
N ASP A 371 56.09 12.23 -33.95
CA ASP A 371 56.06 10.83 -34.42
C ASP A 371 54.87 10.06 -33.82
N VAL A 372 54.12 9.37 -34.70
CA VAL A 372 52.86 8.74 -34.31
C VAL A 372 53.08 7.60 -33.32
N ASP A 373 54.13 6.79 -33.51
CA ASP A 373 54.43 5.66 -32.63
C ASP A 373 54.81 6.15 -31.22
N ALA A 374 55.65 7.20 -31.14
CA ALA A 374 55.99 7.84 -29.87
C ALA A 374 54.77 8.44 -29.16
N VAL A 375 53.83 9.03 -29.90
CA VAL A 375 52.58 9.58 -29.32
C VAL A 375 51.67 8.47 -28.79
N LEU A 376 51.54 7.36 -29.51
CA LEU A 376 50.73 6.22 -29.07
C LEU A 376 51.32 5.57 -27.81
N GLU A 377 52.64 5.44 -27.71
CA GLU A 377 53.31 4.93 -26.51
C GLU A 377 53.10 5.85 -25.31
N SER A 378 53.22 7.17 -25.52
CA SER A 378 52.98 8.18 -24.48
C SER A 378 51.52 8.16 -23.97
N LEU A 379 50.55 8.05 -24.89
CA LEU A 379 49.13 7.89 -24.58
C LEU A 379 48.88 6.64 -23.73
N SER A 380 49.39 5.49 -24.16
CA SER A 380 49.25 4.21 -23.46
C SER A 380 49.83 4.26 -22.05
N ARG A 381 51.06 4.78 -21.92
CA ARG A 381 51.74 4.92 -20.62
C ARG A 381 51.00 5.90 -19.70
N GLY A 382 50.56 7.04 -20.22
CA GLY A 382 49.84 8.05 -19.47
C GLY A 382 48.52 7.53 -18.90
N LEU A 383 47.74 6.80 -19.71
CA LEU A 383 46.50 6.19 -19.27
C LEU A 383 46.76 5.11 -18.20
N THR A 384 47.75 4.24 -18.43
CA THR A 384 48.12 3.18 -17.48
C THR A 384 48.56 3.74 -16.13
N GLN A 385 49.39 4.79 -16.12
CA GLN A 385 49.84 5.44 -14.90
C GLN A 385 48.69 6.07 -14.12
N LYS A 386 47.74 6.75 -14.79
CA LYS A 386 46.57 7.34 -14.14
C LYS A 386 45.69 6.28 -13.48
N MET A 387 45.41 5.18 -14.17
CA MET A 387 44.60 4.09 -13.62
C MET A 387 45.26 3.41 -12.41
N LEU A 388 46.59 3.29 -12.40
CA LEU A 388 47.32 2.64 -11.30
C LEU A 388 47.72 3.60 -10.18
N HIS A 389 47.65 4.91 -10.39
CA HIS A 389 48.19 5.91 -9.45
C HIS A 389 47.59 5.77 -8.05
N GLY A 390 46.27 5.69 -7.94
CA GLY A 390 45.58 5.56 -6.65
C GLY A 390 45.96 4.27 -5.90
N ALA A 391 46.02 3.14 -6.61
CA ALA A 391 46.43 1.86 -6.03
C ALA A 391 47.89 1.87 -5.54
N MET A 392 48.81 2.46 -6.32
CA MET A 392 50.21 2.61 -5.91
C MET A 392 50.37 3.59 -4.74
N ALA A 393 49.59 4.67 -4.71
CA ALA A 393 49.61 5.63 -3.62
C ALA A 393 49.18 4.99 -2.29
N GLU A 394 48.11 4.18 -2.27
CA GLU A 394 47.64 3.47 -1.07
C GLU A 394 48.63 2.42 -0.55
N LEU A 395 49.42 1.77 -1.44
CA LEU A 395 50.51 0.88 -0.99
C LEU A 395 51.65 1.64 -0.30
N HIS A 396 51.82 2.91 -0.63
CA HIS A 396 52.88 3.77 -0.10
C HIS A 396 52.40 4.71 1.03
N ALA A 397 51.09 4.86 1.23
CA ALA A 397 50.46 5.75 2.21
C ALA A 397 49.81 4.97 3.37
N GLY A 398 49.40 5.70 4.42
CA GLY A 398 48.55 5.23 5.52
C GLY A 398 49.16 4.19 6.46
N ASP A 399 48.49 3.95 7.58
CA ASP A 399 48.85 2.96 8.61
C ASP A 399 49.04 1.52 8.07
N ALA A 400 49.60 0.64 8.90
CA ALA A 400 49.89 -0.75 8.51
C ALA A 400 48.64 -1.54 8.06
N GLU A 401 47.47 -1.21 8.60
CA GLU A 401 46.20 -1.87 8.31
C GLU A 401 45.64 -1.47 6.94
N SER A 402 45.77 -0.20 6.56
CA SER A 402 45.35 0.31 5.25
C SER A 402 46.22 -0.26 4.13
N ARG A 403 47.54 -0.37 4.34
CA ARG A 403 48.45 -1.03 3.38
C ARG A 403 48.13 -2.50 3.17
N GLU A 404 47.78 -3.22 4.24
CA GLU A 404 47.41 -4.63 4.14
C GLU A 404 46.10 -4.83 3.37
N ARG A 405 45.09 -3.98 3.61
CA ARG A 405 43.85 -3.97 2.82
C ARG A 405 44.11 -3.66 1.35
N ALA A 406 44.93 -2.64 1.06
CA ALA A 406 45.31 -2.26 -0.30
C ALA A 406 46.05 -3.40 -1.02
N ARG A 407 47.00 -4.06 -0.35
CA ARG A 407 47.74 -5.22 -0.87
C ARG A 407 46.79 -6.34 -1.27
N HIS A 408 45.88 -6.73 -0.38
CA HIS A 408 44.89 -7.77 -0.65
C HIS A 408 43.96 -7.40 -1.83
N ALA A 409 43.50 -6.15 -1.90
CA ALA A 409 42.66 -5.67 -2.99
C ALA A 409 43.40 -5.68 -4.35
N ILE A 410 44.65 -5.22 -4.39
CA ILE A 410 45.45 -5.17 -5.62
C ILE A 410 45.78 -6.57 -6.13
N GLU A 411 46.16 -7.48 -5.23
CA GLU A 411 46.35 -8.90 -5.56
C GLU A 411 45.07 -9.49 -6.18
N HIS A 412 43.90 -9.16 -5.60
CA HIS A 412 42.62 -9.68 -6.05
C HIS A 412 42.10 -9.06 -7.36
N PHE A 413 42.35 -7.76 -7.61
CA PHE A 413 41.82 -7.05 -8.77
C PHE A 413 42.74 -7.11 -10.00
N PHE A 414 44.05 -7.00 -9.81
CA PHE A 414 45.01 -6.84 -10.91
C PHE A 414 45.89 -8.08 -11.16
N LEU A 415 46.03 -8.98 -10.19
CA LEU A 415 46.99 -10.10 -10.24
C LEU A 415 46.32 -11.49 -10.18
N ARG A 416 45.05 -11.60 -10.60
CA ARG A 416 44.23 -12.85 -10.56
C ARG A 416 44.87 -14.10 -11.19
N GLY A 417 45.92 -13.99 -11.99
CA GLY A 417 46.58 -15.10 -12.69
C GLY A 417 47.53 -15.97 -11.85
N ASN A 418 47.77 -15.65 -10.57
CA ASN A 418 48.71 -16.38 -9.70
C ASN A 418 48.04 -17.21 -8.57
N ARG A 419 46.79 -17.64 -8.75
CA ARG A 419 46.13 -18.62 -7.87
C ARG A 419 45.52 -19.78 -8.64
#